data_AF-A0A4Q3Y427-F1
#
_entry.id   AF-A0A4Q3Y427-F1
#
_cell.length_a   1.000
_cell.length_b   1.000
_cell.length_c   1.000
_cell.angle_alpha   90.00
_cell.angle_beta   90.00
_cell.angle_gamma   90.00
#
_symmetry.space_group_name_H-M   'P 1'
#
loop_
_entity.id
_entity.type
_entity.pdbx_description
1 polymer ?
#
loop_
_entity_poly.entity_id
_entity_poly.type
_entity_poly.pdbx_seq_one_letter_code
_entity_poly.pdbx_strand_id
1 'polypeptide(L)'
;MLEPFHVQAENRLLVAGCFQAPGVYLGVDYGIPYFTVDTAGNGYPTHPASDAYLGFLKSTVAQRNGGVLLNGPFNSVNGDEQPLIRRLNPDFSVDREFTFDKEAYPPEGRAVDTLAELSDGGILVRFYTTADKTYRLRCLTPDGFYDRSFDESIGDQSVNSWGGTVSTALPLPDGKILLGGLNLVRVSRDGMRDSDFTPPPAFENIICMALQADGKILVGRDNVFGDERPHLQRLNPNGSLDTTFNVPNGAERTRIRASSIS
;
A
#
# COMPACT_ATOMS: atom_id res chain seq x y z
N MET A 1 2.74 -14.16 -9.85
CA MET A 1 3.68 -14.55 -8.80
C MET A 1 3.55 -13.51 -7.70
N LEU A 2 2.81 -13.82 -6.64
CA LEU A 2 2.56 -12.92 -5.50
C LEU A 2 3.47 -13.40 -4.37
N GLU A 3 4.31 -12.51 -3.85
CA GLU A 3 5.30 -12.84 -2.82
C GLU A 3 4.61 -13.08 -1.47
N PRO A 4 5.01 -14.11 -0.69
CA PRO A 4 4.59 -14.22 0.70
C PRO A 4 5.09 -12.98 1.45
N PHE A 5 4.20 -12.31 2.16
CA PHE A 5 4.54 -11.11 2.92
C PHE A 5 4.81 -11.46 4.38
N HIS A 6 5.57 -10.58 5.02
CA HIS A 6 6.14 -10.76 6.34
C HIS A 6 5.92 -9.49 7.15
N VAL A 7 5.15 -9.57 8.24
CA VAL A 7 5.04 -8.49 9.24
C VAL A 7 5.45 -9.05 10.60
N GLN A 8 6.35 -8.35 11.28
CA GLN A 8 6.87 -8.73 12.58
C GLN A 8 6.23 -7.86 13.67
N ALA A 9 5.54 -8.50 14.61
CA ALA A 9 5.11 -7.88 15.87
C ALA A 9 5.42 -8.85 17.01
N GLU A 10 6.01 -8.37 18.10
CA GLU A 10 6.21 -9.14 19.34
C GLU A 10 6.78 -10.57 19.15
N ASN A 11 7.92 -10.70 18.46
CA ASN A 11 8.59 -12.00 18.19
C ASN A 11 7.77 -13.00 17.37
N ARG A 12 6.72 -12.53 16.68
CA ARG A 12 5.91 -13.35 15.78
C ARG A 12 5.93 -12.79 14.36
N LEU A 13 5.98 -13.70 13.40
CA LEU A 13 5.90 -13.42 11.97
C LEU A 13 4.50 -13.78 11.46
N LEU A 14 3.77 -12.81 10.93
CA LEU A 14 2.60 -13.09 10.11
C LEU A 14 3.06 -13.54 8.73
N VAL A 15 2.75 -14.78 8.38
CA VAL A 15 2.90 -15.29 7.01
C VAL A 15 1.49 -15.47 6.46
N ALA A 16 1.13 -14.73 5.42
CA ALA A 16 -0.14 -14.96 4.74
C ALA A 16 -0.01 -14.85 3.22
N GLY A 17 -1.03 -15.36 2.52
CA GLY A 17 -0.99 -15.56 1.08
C GLY A 17 -2.00 -16.59 0.62
N CYS A 18 -1.85 -17.02 -0.62
CA CYS A 18 -2.62 -18.12 -1.19
C CYS A 18 -1.88 -19.43 -0.94
N PHE A 19 -2.48 -20.33 -0.16
CA PHE A 19 -1.91 -21.66 0.08
C PHE A 19 -2.91 -22.75 -0.29
N GLN A 20 -2.39 -23.85 -0.83
CA GLN A 20 -3.18 -25.04 -1.14
C GLN A 20 -3.26 -25.93 0.09
N ALA A 21 -4.47 -26.30 0.50
CA ALA A 21 -4.65 -27.25 1.61
C ALA A 21 -4.01 -28.61 1.25
N PRO A 22 -3.33 -29.28 2.20
CA PRO A 22 -2.77 -30.62 1.96
C PRO A 22 -3.89 -31.61 1.56
N GLY A 23 -3.70 -32.31 0.44
CA GLY A 23 -4.63 -33.36 -0.01
C GLY A 23 -5.68 -32.93 -1.04
N VAL A 24 -5.76 -31.65 -1.41
CA VAL A 24 -6.67 -31.18 -2.46
C VAL A 24 -5.90 -31.03 -3.77
N TYR A 25 -5.94 -32.06 -4.62
CA TYR A 25 -5.42 -31.99 -5.99
C TYR A 25 -6.55 -31.62 -6.96
N LEU A 26 -6.40 -30.45 -7.60
CA LEU A 26 -7.22 -29.92 -8.71
C LEU A 26 -8.59 -29.34 -8.29
N GLY A 27 -8.63 -28.02 -8.04
CA GLY A 27 -9.87 -27.23 -8.06
C GLY A 27 -10.00 -26.14 -7.00
N VAL A 28 -9.39 -24.97 -7.23
CA VAL A 28 -9.80 -23.61 -6.80
C VAL A 28 -10.17 -23.29 -5.34
N ASP A 29 -9.75 -24.04 -4.33
CA ASP A 29 -9.89 -23.60 -2.94
C ASP A 29 -8.77 -22.62 -2.55
N TYR A 30 -9.06 -21.32 -2.68
CA TYR A 30 -8.25 -20.21 -2.17
C TYR A 30 -8.70 -19.87 -0.75
N GLY A 31 -7.96 -20.30 0.26
CA GLY A 31 -8.07 -19.80 1.62
C GLY A 31 -7.10 -18.65 1.88
N ILE A 32 -7.32 -17.91 2.97
CA ILE A 32 -6.33 -17.00 3.55
C ILE A 32 -5.73 -17.65 4.79
N PRO A 33 -4.98 -18.77 4.68
CA PRO A 33 -4.31 -19.25 5.86
C PRO A 33 -3.19 -18.26 6.15
N TYR A 34 -3.21 -17.81 7.39
CA TYR A 34 -2.07 -17.16 7.98
C TYR A 34 -1.72 -17.90 9.24
N PHE A 35 -0.43 -17.93 9.51
CA PHE A 35 0.09 -18.54 10.72
C PHE A 35 1.08 -17.57 11.32
N THR A 36 1.14 -17.60 12.64
CA THR A 36 2.17 -16.87 13.37
C THR A 36 3.34 -17.80 13.55
N VAL A 37 4.55 -17.34 13.23
CA VAL A 37 5.78 -18.10 13.52
C VAL A 37 6.50 -17.40 14.66
N ASP A 38 6.83 -18.10 15.74
CA ASP A 38 7.70 -17.52 16.78
C ASP A 38 9.15 -17.35 16.30
N THR A 39 10.00 -16.71 17.11
CA THR A 39 11.44 -16.56 16.81
C THR A 39 12.21 -17.88 16.70
N ALA A 40 11.62 -19.01 17.13
CA ALA A 40 12.21 -20.34 17.01
C ALA A 40 11.74 -21.11 15.76
N GLY A 41 10.88 -20.52 14.93
CA GLY A 41 10.38 -21.15 13.71
C GLY A 41 9.14 -22.02 13.92
N ASN A 42 8.54 -22.02 15.12
CA ASN A 42 7.34 -22.80 15.40
C ASN A 42 6.12 -22.05 14.86
N GLY A 43 5.42 -22.68 13.91
CA GLY A 43 4.16 -22.17 13.38
C GLY A 43 2.99 -22.50 14.30
N TYR A 44 2.20 -21.48 14.67
CA TYR A 44 0.90 -21.64 15.29
C TYR A 44 -0.18 -21.37 14.24
N PRO A 45 -0.89 -22.40 13.74
CA PRO A 45 -2.04 -22.18 12.88
C PRO A 45 -3.11 -21.45 13.70
N THR A 46 -3.50 -20.25 13.29
CA THR A 46 -4.54 -19.50 13.99
C THR A 46 -5.95 -19.97 13.62
N HIS A 47 -6.18 -20.71 12.53
CA HIS A 47 -7.46 -21.40 12.29
C HIS A 47 -7.41 -22.51 11.21
N PRO A 48 -8.35 -23.50 11.21
CA PRO A 48 -8.38 -24.64 10.29
C PRO A 48 -8.93 -24.26 8.91
N ALA A 49 -8.58 -25.10 7.94
CA ALA A 49 -8.88 -25.01 6.51
C ALA A 49 -10.37 -25.16 6.12
N SER A 50 -11.32 -24.59 6.86
CA SER A 50 -12.77 -24.82 6.61
C SER A 50 -13.51 -23.68 5.92
N ASP A 51 -12.88 -22.54 5.67
CA ASP A 51 -13.55 -21.46 4.98
C ASP A 51 -13.50 -21.67 3.46
N ALA A 52 -14.43 -22.51 2.98
CA ALA A 52 -14.68 -22.69 1.56
C ALA A 52 -15.05 -21.33 0.94
N TYR A 53 -14.18 -20.83 0.06
CA TYR A 53 -14.36 -19.61 -0.75
C TYR A 53 -14.41 -18.27 0.02
N LEU A 54 -13.25 -17.77 0.47
CA LEU A 54 -13.15 -16.45 1.10
C LEU A 54 -12.28 -15.41 0.41
N GLY A 55 -11.62 -15.72 -0.72
CA GLY A 55 -10.82 -14.76 -1.47
C GLY A 55 -9.31 -14.87 -1.23
N PHE A 56 -8.54 -13.85 -1.62
CA PHE A 56 -7.09 -13.81 -1.43
C PHE A 56 -6.61 -12.49 -0.86
N LEU A 57 -5.52 -12.51 -0.10
CA LEU A 57 -4.81 -11.29 0.30
C LEU A 57 -3.98 -10.76 -0.86
N LYS A 58 -4.14 -9.47 -1.13
CA LYS A 58 -3.39 -8.74 -2.14
C LYS A 58 -2.15 -8.09 -1.55
N SER A 59 -2.27 -7.52 -0.35
CA SER A 59 -1.13 -6.96 0.40
C SER A 59 -1.44 -6.86 1.90
N THR A 60 -0.41 -6.52 2.66
CA THR A 60 -0.52 -6.16 4.07
C THR A 60 0.28 -4.91 4.37
N VAL A 61 -0.18 -4.10 5.31
CA VAL A 61 0.52 -2.93 5.81
C VAL A 61 0.69 -3.07 7.30
N ALA A 62 1.95 -3.10 7.76
CA ALA A 62 2.26 -3.00 9.18
C ALA A 62 1.85 -1.62 9.68
N GLN A 63 1.23 -1.58 10.86
CA GLN A 63 0.80 -0.34 11.48
C GLN A 63 1.73 0.07 12.62
N ARG A 64 1.81 1.37 12.90
CA ARG A 64 2.66 1.92 13.97
C ARG A 64 2.31 1.37 15.35
N ASN A 65 1.07 0.95 15.56
CA ASN A 65 0.63 0.34 16.81
C ASN A 65 1.03 -1.14 16.97
N GLY A 66 1.74 -1.72 16.00
CA GLY A 66 2.11 -3.13 15.95
C GLY A 66 1.05 -4.05 15.33
N GLY A 67 -0.13 -3.50 14.98
CA GLY A 67 -1.17 -4.19 14.25
C GLY A 67 -0.87 -4.32 12.76
N VAL A 68 -1.80 -4.94 12.03
CA VAL A 68 -1.65 -5.17 10.59
C VAL A 68 -2.96 -4.87 9.87
N LEU A 69 -2.88 -4.11 8.78
CA LEU A 69 -3.96 -4.01 7.80
C LEU A 69 -3.79 -5.09 6.75
N LEU A 70 -4.84 -5.85 6.54
CA LEU A 70 -5.00 -6.84 5.49
C LEU A 70 -5.88 -6.24 4.39
N ASN A 71 -5.49 -6.39 3.12
CA ASN A 71 -6.36 -6.00 2.01
C ASN A 71 -6.34 -7.00 0.86
N GLY A 72 -7.48 -7.15 0.19
CA GLY A 72 -7.66 -8.06 -0.95
C GLY A 72 -9.13 -8.39 -1.21
N PRO A 73 -9.47 -9.07 -2.31
CA PRO A 73 -10.85 -9.45 -2.59
C PRO A 73 -11.29 -10.62 -1.71
N PHE A 74 -11.44 -10.37 -0.41
CA PHE A 74 -11.92 -11.32 0.58
C PHE A 74 -13.24 -10.88 1.21
N ASN A 75 -13.95 -11.83 1.83
CA ASN A 75 -15.25 -11.60 2.46
C ASN A 75 -15.20 -11.54 3.99
N SER A 76 -14.26 -12.26 4.61
CA SER A 76 -14.11 -12.32 6.06
C SER A 76 -12.69 -12.68 6.47
N VAL A 77 -12.36 -12.41 7.73
CA VAL A 77 -11.12 -12.83 8.39
C VAL A 77 -11.48 -13.38 9.78
N ASN A 78 -11.04 -14.58 10.12
CA ASN A 78 -11.40 -15.30 11.37
C ASN A 78 -12.91 -15.37 11.65
N GLY A 79 -13.70 -15.63 10.62
CA GLY A 79 -15.17 -15.67 10.74
C GLY A 79 -15.83 -14.32 10.98
N ASP A 80 -15.09 -13.21 10.96
CA ASP A 80 -15.65 -11.85 11.05
C ASP A 80 -15.91 -11.29 9.65
N GLU A 81 -17.18 -11.06 9.34
CA GLU A 81 -17.65 -10.65 8.01
C GLU A 81 -17.40 -9.16 7.73
N GLN A 82 -16.21 -8.86 7.22
CA GLN A 82 -15.91 -7.58 6.59
C GLN A 82 -15.03 -7.79 5.37
N PRO A 83 -15.49 -7.36 4.19
CA PRO A 83 -14.75 -7.58 2.98
C PRO A 83 -13.65 -6.53 2.78
N LEU A 84 -12.75 -6.81 1.86
CA LEU A 84 -11.78 -5.88 1.26
C LEU A 84 -10.63 -5.42 2.15
N ILE A 85 -10.92 -4.85 3.33
CA ILE A 85 -9.92 -4.40 4.29
C ILE A 85 -10.29 -4.87 5.69
N ARG A 86 -9.31 -5.43 6.39
CA ARG A 86 -9.44 -5.80 7.79
C ARG A 86 -8.21 -5.38 8.59
N ARG A 87 -8.43 -4.92 9.82
CA ARG A 87 -7.36 -4.65 10.78
C ARG A 87 -7.23 -5.80 11.77
N LEU A 88 -5.99 -6.21 12.02
CA LEU A 88 -5.61 -7.10 13.11
C LEU A 88 -4.86 -6.29 14.17
N ASN A 89 -5.12 -6.62 15.44
CA ASN A 89 -4.37 -6.13 16.58
C ASN A 89 -2.94 -6.70 16.59
N PRO A 90 -2.03 -6.18 17.45
CA PRO A 90 -0.66 -6.70 17.55
C PRO A 90 -0.57 -8.19 17.92
N ASP A 91 -1.57 -8.71 18.62
CA ASP A 91 -1.71 -10.13 18.95
C ASP A 91 -2.34 -10.97 17.82
N PHE A 92 -2.59 -10.35 16.66
CA PHE A 92 -3.28 -10.86 15.48
C PHE A 92 -4.75 -11.26 15.71
N SER A 93 -5.35 -10.86 16.84
CA SER A 93 -6.80 -10.90 16.98
C SER A 93 -7.44 -9.88 16.03
N VAL A 94 -8.66 -10.18 15.57
CA VAL A 94 -9.40 -9.25 14.71
C VAL A 94 -9.77 -8.01 15.52
N ASP A 95 -9.40 -6.84 15.02
CA ASP A 95 -9.94 -5.59 15.52
C ASP A 95 -11.38 -5.42 15.00
N ARG A 96 -12.33 -5.27 15.93
CA ARG A 96 -13.75 -5.12 15.64
C ARG A 96 -14.24 -3.68 15.72
N GLU A 97 -13.41 -2.77 16.23
CA GLU A 97 -13.71 -1.34 16.22
C GLU A 97 -13.38 -0.73 14.84
N PHE A 98 -12.44 -1.34 14.11
CA PHE A 98 -12.15 -0.98 12.73
C PHE A 98 -13.28 -1.40 11.78
N THR A 99 -13.97 -0.41 11.22
CA THR A 99 -15.05 -0.62 10.26
C THR A 99 -14.64 -0.12 8.89
N PHE A 100 -14.56 -1.00 7.89
CA PHE A 100 -14.40 -0.56 6.51
C PHE A 100 -15.75 -0.03 5.98
N ASP A 101 -15.88 1.30 5.94
CA ASP A 101 -17.09 1.96 5.47
C ASP A 101 -17.31 1.74 3.97
N LYS A 102 -18.44 1.12 3.63
CA LYS A 102 -18.82 0.85 2.24
C LYS A 102 -19.04 2.13 1.44
N GLU A 103 -19.28 3.28 2.08
CA GLU A 103 -19.35 4.56 1.36
C GLU A 103 -18.00 4.97 0.77
N ALA A 104 -16.87 4.54 1.36
CA ALA A 104 -15.55 4.71 0.76
C ALA A 104 -15.35 3.82 -0.48
N TYR A 105 -16.17 2.77 -0.65
CA TYR A 105 -16.05 1.77 -1.69
C TYR A 105 -17.35 1.68 -2.51
N PRO A 106 -17.48 2.47 -3.58
CA PRO A 106 -18.71 2.48 -4.35
C PRO A 106 -18.99 1.09 -4.94
N PRO A 107 -20.26 0.72 -5.19
CA PRO A 107 -20.65 -0.64 -5.63
C PRO A 107 -19.89 -1.16 -6.86
N GLU A 108 -19.47 -0.25 -7.74
CA GLU A 108 -18.70 -0.51 -8.95
C GLU A 108 -17.18 -0.70 -8.73
N GLY A 109 -16.71 -0.47 -7.50
CA GLY A 109 -15.33 -0.67 -7.07
C GLY A 109 -14.90 -2.12 -7.17
N ARG A 110 -13.66 -2.34 -7.58
CA ARG A 110 -12.96 -3.62 -7.56
C ARG A 110 -11.58 -3.45 -6.94
N ALA A 111 -11.25 -4.38 -6.04
CA ALA A 111 -9.94 -4.58 -5.44
C ALA A 111 -9.36 -3.32 -4.76
N VAL A 112 -9.34 -3.32 -3.44
CA VAL A 112 -8.73 -2.24 -2.67
C VAL A 112 -7.24 -2.53 -2.44
N ASP A 113 -6.41 -1.54 -2.73
CA ASP A 113 -5.00 -1.45 -2.37
C ASP A 113 -4.85 -0.48 -1.22
N THR A 114 -4.40 -0.96 -0.07
CA THR A 114 -3.91 -0.08 0.99
C THR A 114 -2.55 0.46 0.56
N LEU A 115 -2.44 1.78 0.39
CA LEU A 115 -1.20 2.42 -0.05
C LEU A 115 -0.28 2.75 1.12
N ALA A 116 -0.83 3.29 2.21
CA ALA A 116 -0.07 3.65 3.40
C ALA A 116 -0.95 3.95 4.63
N GLU A 117 -0.37 3.80 5.82
CA GLU A 117 -0.87 4.42 7.06
C GLU A 117 -0.24 5.81 7.24
N LEU A 118 -1.08 6.84 7.30
CA LEU A 118 -0.71 8.24 7.50
C LEU A 118 -0.22 8.49 8.93
N SER A 119 0.47 9.61 9.16
CA SER A 119 1.10 9.93 10.45
C SER A 119 0.11 10.05 11.63
N ASP A 120 -1.15 10.35 11.34
CA ASP A 120 -2.25 10.44 12.31
C ASP A 120 -3.06 9.14 12.43
N GLY A 121 -2.62 8.05 11.78
CA GLY A 121 -3.32 6.77 11.74
C GLY A 121 -4.39 6.66 10.67
N GLY A 122 -4.64 7.73 9.89
CA GLY A 122 -5.50 7.65 8.71
C GLY A 122 -4.95 6.66 7.69
N ILE A 123 -5.79 6.11 6.82
CA ILE A 123 -5.40 5.06 5.89
C ILE A 123 -5.68 5.52 4.47
N LEU A 124 -4.64 5.60 3.66
CA LEU A 124 -4.78 5.94 2.24
C LEU A 124 -5.01 4.66 1.44
N VAL A 125 -6.14 4.61 0.75
CA VAL A 125 -6.54 3.46 -0.05
C VAL A 125 -6.78 3.86 -1.49
N ARG A 126 -6.56 2.89 -2.39
CA ARG A 126 -6.83 3.02 -3.80
C ARG A 126 -7.68 1.86 -4.26
N PHE A 127 -8.62 2.11 -5.15
CA PHE A 127 -9.36 1.04 -5.84
C PHE A 127 -9.57 1.38 -7.30
N TYR A 128 -9.90 0.36 -8.09
CA TYR A 128 -10.27 0.50 -9.49
C TYR A 128 -11.78 0.47 -9.62
N THR A 129 -12.39 1.39 -10.36
CA THR A 129 -13.83 1.43 -10.62
C THR A 129 -14.12 0.85 -12.00
N THR A 130 -15.09 -0.06 -12.09
CA THR A 130 -15.47 -0.66 -13.38
C THR A 130 -16.40 0.21 -14.23
N ALA A 131 -17.13 1.13 -13.60
CA ALA A 131 -18.11 1.97 -14.28
C ALA A 131 -17.46 2.88 -15.33
N ASP A 132 -16.32 3.49 -14.97
CA ASP A 132 -15.57 4.44 -15.78
C ASP A 132 -14.12 4.00 -16.04
N LYS A 133 -13.71 2.84 -15.51
CA LYS A 133 -12.38 2.23 -15.69
C LYS A 133 -11.24 3.08 -15.14
N THR A 134 -11.46 3.80 -14.05
CA THR A 134 -10.45 4.67 -13.42
C THR A 134 -9.95 4.09 -12.10
N TYR A 135 -8.80 4.61 -11.64
CA TYR A 135 -8.38 4.43 -10.25
C TYR A 135 -8.85 5.62 -9.43
N ARG A 136 -9.33 5.35 -8.22
CA ARG A 136 -9.76 6.34 -7.24
C ARG A 136 -8.90 6.23 -5.99
N LEU A 137 -8.59 7.37 -5.40
CA LEU A 137 -7.94 7.49 -4.11
C LEU A 137 -8.98 7.88 -3.06
N ARG A 138 -8.91 7.27 -1.88
CA ARG A 138 -9.71 7.66 -0.71
C ARG A 138 -8.82 7.69 0.52
N CYS A 139 -9.18 8.54 1.46
CA CYS A 139 -8.67 8.50 2.81
C CYS A 139 -9.73 7.88 3.72
N LEU A 140 -9.28 7.01 4.63
CA LEU A 140 -10.08 6.52 5.73
C LEU A 140 -9.57 7.14 7.03
N THR A 141 -10.46 7.33 8.00
CA THR A 141 -10.09 7.62 9.37
C THR A 141 -9.35 6.43 9.99
N PRO A 142 -8.67 6.60 11.15
CA PRO A 142 -8.06 5.47 11.85
C PRO A 142 -9.03 4.33 12.14
N ASP A 143 -10.31 4.62 12.33
CA ASP A 143 -11.35 3.61 12.60
C ASP A 143 -11.98 3.03 11.32
N GLY A 144 -11.47 3.40 10.15
CA GLY A 144 -11.84 2.83 8.85
C GLY A 144 -13.01 3.51 8.14
N PHE A 145 -13.59 4.56 8.74
CA PHE A 145 -14.66 5.34 8.12
C PHE A 145 -14.14 6.22 6.98
N TYR A 146 -15.01 6.54 6.02
CA TYR A 146 -14.63 7.42 4.92
C TYR A 146 -14.32 8.85 5.40
N ASP A 147 -13.07 9.29 5.23
CA ASP A 147 -12.63 10.66 5.53
C ASP A 147 -12.94 11.60 4.35
N ARG A 148 -14.17 12.15 4.36
CA ARG A 148 -14.65 13.11 3.34
C ARG A 148 -13.95 14.47 3.35
N SER A 149 -13.09 14.74 4.34
CA SER A 149 -12.35 16.00 4.40
C SER A 149 -11.12 16.00 3.48
N PHE A 150 -10.72 14.83 2.98
CA PHE A 150 -9.60 14.68 2.07
C PHE A 150 -10.00 15.09 0.64
N ASP A 151 -9.22 15.97 0.01
CA ASP A 151 -9.36 16.35 -1.40
C ASP A 151 -8.84 15.21 -2.29
N GLU A 152 -9.76 14.58 -3.00
CA GLU A 152 -9.51 13.41 -3.83
C GLU A 152 -9.21 13.75 -5.28
N SER A 153 -9.35 15.03 -5.66
CA SER A 153 -9.13 15.49 -7.03
C SER A 153 -7.72 15.15 -7.52
N ILE A 154 -6.76 15.00 -6.60
CA ILE A 154 -5.37 14.64 -6.91
C ILE A 154 -5.21 13.18 -7.39
N GLY A 155 -6.03 12.25 -6.89
CA GLY A 155 -5.90 10.82 -7.14
C GLY A 155 -6.90 10.26 -8.17
N ASP A 156 -7.82 11.09 -8.63
CA ASP A 156 -8.88 10.72 -9.56
C ASP A 156 -8.48 11.02 -11.01
N GLN A 157 -8.26 9.97 -11.79
CA GLN A 157 -7.94 10.10 -13.21
C GLN A 157 -9.03 10.80 -14.03
N SER A 158 -10.28 10.82 -13.56
CA SER A 158 -11.39 11.51 -14.25
C SER A 158 -11.42 13.02 -13.97
N VAL A 159 -10.76 13.48 -12.89
CA VAL A 159 -10.77 14.88 -12.45
C VAL A 159 -9.39 15.54 -12.64
N ASN A 160 -8.30 14.78 -12.63
CA ASN A 160 -6.98 15.33 -12.85
C ASN A 160 -6.67 15.48 -14.37
N SER A 161 -6.35 16.70 -14.81
CA SER A 161 -5.80 16.95 -16.17
C SER A 161 -4.40 16.35 -16.40
N TRP A 162 -3.97 15.44 -15.52
CA TRP A 162 -2.62 14.89 -15.40
C TRP A 162 -2.58 13.37 -15.65
N GLY A 163 -3.73 12.73 -15.89
CA GLY A 163 -3.87 11.41 -16.51
C GLY A 163 -3.23 10.23 -15.77
N GLY A 164 -2.90 10.37 -14.48
CA GLY A 164 -2.02 9.44 -13.77
C GLY A 164 -2.66 8.66 -12.63
N THR A 165 -2.47 7.34 -12.61
CA THR A 165 -2.75 6.51 -11.44
C THR A 165 -1.72 6.79 -10.35
N VAL A 166 -2.17 7.10 -9.13
CA VAL A 166 -1.32 6.98 -7.93
C VAL A 166 -1.10 5.49 -7.67
N SER A 167 0.15 5.05 -7.57
CA SER A 167 0.52 3.65 -7.33
C SER A 167 1.29 3.40 -6.05
N THR A 168 1.83 4.45 -5.46
CA THR A 168 2.59 4.38 -4.21
C THR A 168 2.39 5.67 -3.43
N ALA A 169 2.45 5.57 -2.10
CA ALA A 169 2.38 6.70 -1.19
C ALA A 169 3.48 6.57 -0.14
N LEU A 170 4.08 7.69 0.22
CA LEU A 170 5.08 7.81 1.28
C LEU A 170 4.61 8.91 2.24
N PRO A 171 4.05 8.53 3.41
CA PRO A 171 3.77 9.48 4.48
C PRO A 171 5.07 10.13 4.98
N LEU A 172 5.04 11.44 5.20
CA LEU A 172 6.19 12.20 5.68
C LEU A 172 6.01 12.61 7.16
N PRO A 173 7.11 12.81 7.91
CA PRO A 173 7.04 13.19 9.34
C PRO A 173 6.31 14.50 9.63
N ASP A 174 6.21 15.39 8.65
CA ASP A 174 5.51 16.68 8.77
C ASP A 174 4.00 16.58 8.48
N GLY A 175 3.47 15.35 8.31
CA GLY A 175 2.05 15.11 8.01
C GLY A 175 1.68 15.28 6.54
N LYS A 176 2.62 15.68 5.67
CA LYS A 176 2.42 15.64 4.23
C LYS A 176 2.53 14.22 3.69
N ILE A 177 2.06 14.03 2.48
CA ILE A 177 2.05 12.73 1.80
C ILE A 177 2.68 12.91 0.43
N LEU A 178 3.70 12.12 0.13
CA LEU A 178 4.27 12.05 -1.21
C LEU A 178 3.59 10.92 -1.98
N LEU A 179 2.97 11.26 -3.10
CA LEU A 179 2.25 10.34 -3.98
C LEU A 179 3.06 10.12 -5.26
N GLY A 180 3.26 8.87 -5.61
CA GLY A 180 3.97 8.45 -6.81
C GLY A 180 3.10 7.57 -7.71
N GLY A 181 3.37 7.63 -9.00
CA GLY A 181 2.73 6.81 -10.03
C GLY A 181 3.14 7.31 -11.40
N LEU A 182 2.21 7.69 -12.27
CA LEU A 182 2.63 8.38 -13.50
C LEU A 182 3.34 9.70 -13.19
N ASN A 183 2.98 10.40 -12.12
CA ASN A 183 3.62 11.63 -11.67
C ASN A 183 4.12 11.50 -10.23
N LEU A 184 4.96 12.43 -9.81
CA LEU A 184 5.34 12.64 -8.42
C LEU A 184 4.70 13.93 -7.89
N VAL A 185 3.89 13.83 -6.84
CA VAL A 185 3.23 14.98 -6.23
C VAL A 185 3.31 14.87 -4.72
N ARG A 186 3.58 15.97 -4.02
CA ARG A 186 3.36 16.06 -2.58
C ARG A 186 2.05 16.78 -2.30
N VAL A 187 1.31 16.26 -1.33
CA VAL A 187 0.07 16.85 -0.83
C VAL A 187 0.14 17.06 0.67
N SER A 188 -0.65 18.01 1.19
CA SER A 188 -0.93 18.11 2.62
C SER A 188 -1.86 16.99 3.09
N ARG A 189 -2.08 16.91 4.40
CA ARG A 189 -2.91 15.87 5.03
C ARG A 189 -4.35 15.85 4.52
N ASP A 190 -4.88 17.01 4.13
CA ASP A 190 -6.19 17.20 3.54
C ASP A 190 -6.22 16.94 2.02
N GLY A 191 -5.15 16.40 1.43
CA GLY A 191 -5.10 16.07 0.00
C GLY A 191 -4.76 17.25 -0.93
N MET A 192 -4.66 18.47 -0.39
CA MET A 192 -4.32 19.65 -1.20
C MET A 192 -2.86 19.59 -1.69
N ARG A 193 -2.64 19.98 -2.94
CA ARG A 193 -1.30 19.97 -3.55
C ARG A 193 -0.35 20.95 -2.86
N ASP A 194 0.84 20.47 -2.51
CA ASP A 194 1.94 21.29 -2.04
C ASP A 194 2.67 21.94 -3.23
N SER A 195 2.53 23.26 -3.39
CA SER A 195 3.17 24.03 -4.46
C SER A 195 4.68 24.22 -4.25
N ASP A 196 5.17 24.07 -3.03
CA ASP A 196 6.59 24.25 -2.69
C ASP A 196 7.41 22.99 -3.00
N PHE A 197 6.74 21.89 -3.33
CA PHE A 197 7.37 20.68 -3.84
C PHE A 197 7.48 20.73 -5.37
N THR A 198 8.68 21.00 -5.87
CA THR A 198 8.96 21.21 -7.29
C THR A 198 9.87 20.10 -7.85
N PRO A 199 9.33 18.92 -8.19
CA PRO A 199 10.10 17.88 -8.84
C PRO A 199 10.55 18.34 -10.24
N PRO A 200 11.63 17.74 -10.80
CA PRO A 200 12.04 18.04 -12.17
C PRO A 200 10.90 17.83 -13.17
N PRO A 201 10.90 18.55 -14.31
CA PRO A 201 9.94 18.29 -15.39
C PRO A 201 9.98 16.83 -15.88
N ALA A 202 8.82 16.29 -16.26
CA ALA A 202 8.66 14.92 -16.74
C ALA A 202 9.20 13.83 -15.78
N PHE A 203 9.16 14.09 -14.47
CA PHE A 203 9.55 13.14 -13.44
C PHE A 203 8.42 12.13 -13.19
N GLU A 204 8.41 11.09 -14.02
CA GLU A 204 7.27 10.19 -14.21
C GLU A 204 7.58 8.72 -13.92
N ASN A 205 6.55 7.88 -13.83
CA ASN A 205 6.65 6.41 -13.67
C ASN A 205 7.34 5.98 -12.38
N ILE A 206 6.91 6.56 -11.27
CA ILE A 206 7.39 6.25 -9.92
C ILE A 206 6.81 4.91 -9.47
N ILE A 207 7.69 4.01 -9.05
CA ILE A 207 7.32 2.65 -8.59
C ILE A 207 7.64 2.41 -7.12
N CYS A 208 8.58 3.16 -6.54
CA CYS A 208 8.86 3.11 -5.11
C CYS A 208 9.52 4.41 -4.64
N MET A 209 9.37 4.70 -3.34
CA MET A 209 9.95 5.88 -2.70
C MET A 209 10.40 5.52 -1.28
N ALA A 210 11.45 6.17 -0.80
CA ALA A 210 11.92 6.03 0.58
C ALA A 210 12.45 7.35 1.12
N LEU A 211 12.05 7.71 2.35
CA LEU A 211 12.56 8.87 3.06
C LEU A 211 13.88 8.53 3.76
N GLN A 212 14.88 9.39 3.63
CA GLN A 212 16.14 9.29 4.35
C GLN A 212 16.10 10.12 5.64
N ALA A 213 16.96 9.78 6.61
CA ALA A 213 17.02 10.47 7.90
C ALA A 213 17.34 11.97 7.81
N ASP A 214 17.99 12.40 6.72
CA ASP A 214 18.30 13.81 6.44
C ASP A 214 17.17 14.55 5.68
N GLY A 215 16.02 13.90 5.51
CA GLY A 215 14.85 14.44 4.82
C GLY A 215 14.89 14.34 3.30
N LYS A 216 15.99 13.84 2.70
CA LYS A 216 16.04 13.56 1.26
C LYS A 216 15.22 12.33 0.92
N ILE A 217 14.78 12.24 -0.33
CA ILE A 217 13.86 11.21 -0.80
C ILE A 217 14.53 10.40 -1.90
N LEU A 218 14.70 9.10 -1.69
CA LEU A 218 15.06 8.16 -2.75
C LEU A 218 13.81 7.82 -3.55
N VAL A 219 13.94 7.83 -4.88
CA VAL A 219 12.85 7.52 -5.79
C VAL A 219 13.31 6.49 -6.82
N GLY A 220 12.58 5.38 -6.88
CA GLY A 220 12.72 4.38 -7.92
C GLY A 220 11.68 4.58 -9.02
N ARG A 221 12.14 4.57 -10.28
CA ARG A 221 11.32 4.74 -11.49
C ARG A 221 11.32 3.46 -12.32
N ASP A 222 10.23 3.21 -13.04
CA ASP A 222 10.21 2.19 -14.09
C ASP A 222 10.76 2.76 -15.41
N ASN A 223 11.30 1.89 -16.24
CA ASN A 223 11.91 2.29 -17.51
C ASN A 223 10.83 2.72 -18.51
N VAL A 224 10.98 3.92 -19.08
CA VAL A 224 10.28 4.31 -20.30
C VAL A 224 11.25 4.10 -21.45
N PHE A 225 10.86 3.32 -22.45
CA PHE A 225 11.74 2.99 -23.57
C PHE A 225 12.35 4.26 -24.20
N GLY A 226 13.68 4.38 -24.16
CA GLY A 226 14.44 5.53 -24.66
C GLY A 226 14.77 6.61 -23.62
N ASP A 227 14.34 6.47 -22.36
CA ASP A 227 14.75 7.35 -21.26
C ASP A 227 16.11 6.91 -20.70
N GLU A 228 17.12 7.78 -20.83
CA GLU A 228 18.47 7.51 -20.33
C GLU A 228 18.66 7.87 -18.84
N ARG A 229 17.63 8.42 -18.19
CA ARG A 229 17.70 8.80 -16.77
C ARG A 229 17.89 7.56 -15.89
N PRO A 230 18.68 7.66 -14.80
CA PRO A 230 18.83 6.55 -13.85
C PRO A 230 17.48 6.14 -13.25
N HIS A 231 17.30 4.82 -13.06
CA HIS A 231 16.11 4.27 -12.42
C HIS A 231 16.02 4.64 -10.93
N LEU A 232 17.16 4.91 -10.30
CA LEU A 232 17.25 5.38 -8.93
C LEU A 232 17.73 6.82 -8.91
N GLN A 233 16.93 7.71 -8.33
CA GLN A 233 17.27 9.11 -8.17
C GLN A 233 17.04 9.54 -6.71
N ARG A 234 17.69 10.63 -6.31
CA ARG A 234 17.46 11.24 -5.00
C ARG A 234 16.98 12.68 -5.18
N LEU A 235 15.96 13.05 -4.43
CA LEU A 235 15.42 14.39 -4.37
C LEU A 235 15.73 15.02 -3.02
N ASN A 236 15.93 16.34 -3.02
CA ASN A 236 15.93 17.16 -1.82
C ASN A 236 14.51 17.23 -1.21
N PRO A 237 14.37 17.67 0.05
CA PRO A 237 13.06 17.82 0.69
C PRO A 237 12.08 18.70 -0.09
N ASN A 238 12.55 19.66 -0.89
CA ASN A 238 11.69 20.50 -1.73
C ASN A 238 11.35 19.88 -3.11
N GLY A 239 11.75 18.64 -3.36
CA GLY A 239 11.52 17.93 -4.62
C GLY A 239 12.57 18.17 -5.70
N SER A 240 13.47 19.14 -5.56
CA SER A 240 14.55 19.34 -6.53
C SER A 240 15.50 18.14 -6.57
N LEU A 241 16.08 17.84 -7.73
CA LEU A 241 17.04 16.74 -7.89
C LEU A 241 18.30 17.00 -7.05
N ASP A 242 18.73 16.02 -6.26
CA ASP A 242 20.01 16.05 -5.57
C ASP A 242 21.12 15.57 -6.53
N THR A 243 21.83 16.53 -7.11
CA THR A 243 22.92 16.28 -8.06
C THR A 243 24.19 15.72 -7.41
N THR A 244 24.24 15.64 -6.08
CA THR A 244 25.37 15.03 -5.35
C THR A 244 25.19 13.53 -5.15
N PHE A 245 24.01 12.99 -5.47
CA PHE A 245 23.74 11.56 -5.36
C PHE A 245 24.32 10.79 -6.54
N ASN A 246 25.42 10.08 -6.29
CA ASN A 246 25.98 9.13 -7.24
C ASN A 246 25.27 7.79 -7.10
N VAL A 247 24.58 7.36 -8.16
CA VAL A 247 23.92 6.05 -8.20
C VAL A 247 25.01 4.97 -8.16
N PRO A 248 24.92 3.98 -7.26
CA PRO A 248 25.88 2.88 -7.24
C PRO A 248 25.88 2.11 -8.56
N ASN A 249 27.08 1.79 -9.08
CA ASN A 249 27.24 1.03 -10.33
C ASN A 249 26.35 -0.23 -10.33
N GLY A 250 25.52 -0.38 -11.36
CA GLY A 250 24.60 -1.51 -11.53
C GLY A 250 23.18 -1.32 -10.97
N ALA A 251 22.95 -0.31 -10.12
CA ALA A 251 21.60 0.10 -9.70
C ALA A 251 20.92 1.05 -10.71
N GLU A 252 21.69 1.58 -11.66
CA GLU A 252 21.28 2.62 -12.61
C GLU A 252 20.15 2.18 -13.56
N ARG A 253 20.10 0.88 -13.89
CA ARG A 253 19.14 0.29 -14.85
C ARG A 253 18.39 -0.91 -14.29
N THR A 254 18.50 -1.15 -12.99
CA THR A 254 17.79 -2.25 -12.32
C THR A 254 16.43 -1.77 -11.85
N ARG A 255 15.37 -2.55 -12.05
CA ARG A 255 14.04 -2.23 -11.53
C ARG A 255 14.06 -2.39 -10.02
N ILE A 256 13.84 -1.31 -9.28
CA ILE A 256 13.87 -1.32 -7.82
C ILE A 256 12.43 -1.43 -7.30
N ARG A 257 12.18 -2.45 -6.48
CA ARG A 257 10.97 -2.55 -5.67
C ARG A 257 11.37 -2.37 -4.22
N ALA A 258 10.65 -1.52 -3.49
CA ALA A 258 10.74 -1.46 -2.04
C ALA A 258 9.55 -2.23 -1.46
N SER A 259 9.80 -3.16 -0.55
CA SER A 259 8.81 -3.54 0.45
C SER A 259 8.92 -2.53 1.58
N SER A 260 7.77 -2.03 2.06
CA SER A 260 7.74 -1.20 3.26
C SER A 260 8.25 -2.04 4.43
N ILE A 261 9.44 -1.72 4.92
CA ILE A 261 9.90 -2.15 6.24
C ILE A 261 9.88 -0.89 7.09
N SER A 262 8.85 -0.77 7.91
CA SER A 262 8.80 0.12 9.06
C SER A 262 9.38 -0.59 10.26
#